data_AF-A0A1I0CKN3-F1
#
_entry.id   AF-A0A1I0CKN3-F1
#
_cell.length_a   1.000
_cell.length_b   1.000
_cell.length_c   1.000
_cell.angle_alpha   90.00
_cell.angle_beta   90.00
_cell.angle_gamma   90.00
#
_symmetry.space_group_name_H-M   'P 1'
#
loop_
_entity.id
_entity.type
_entity.pdbx_description
1 polymer ?
#
loop_
_entity_poly.entity_id
_entity_poly.type
_entity_poly.pdbx_seq_one_letter_code
_entity_poly.pdbx_strand_id
1 'polypeptide(L)' 'MQEDDQIIGLDIIDNKPDYSKSIEENNKALADQYLEKYGEVPEWLKDKLK' A
#
# COMPACT_ATOMS: atom_id res chain seq x y z
N MET A 1 -8.96 9.81 33.45
CA MET A 1 -8.96 8.85 32.33
C MET A 1 -7.98 9.44 31.33
N GLN A 2 -6.73 8.99 31.35
CA GLN A 2 -5.79 9.32 30.27
C GLN A 2 -6.12 8.31 29.19
N GLU A 3 -6.72 8.80 28.11
CA GLU A 3 -6.92 8.01 26.91
C GLU A 3 -5.51 7.65 26.43
N ASP A 4 -5.15 6.37 26.55
CA ASP A 4 -3.97 5.81 25.93
C ASP A 4 -4.00 6.23 24.45
N ASP A 5 -3.11 7.15 24.11
CA ASP A 5 -2.76 7.56 22.76
C ASP A 5 -2.20 6.30 22.09
N GLN A 6 -3.10 5.43 21.62
CA GLN A 6 -2.76 4.20 20.94
C GLN A 6 -1.97 4.64 19.73
N ILE A 7 -0.64 4.51 19.80
CA ILE A 7 0.22 4.60 18.64
C ILE A 7 -0.21 3.44 17.73
N ILE A 8 -1.19 3.73 16.87
CA ILE A 8 -1.56 2.89 15.74
C ILE A 8 -0.33 2.99 14.85
N GLY A 9 0.54 1.98 14.93
CA GLY A 9 1.70 1.92 14.05
C GLY A 9 1.20 2.00 12.62
N LEU A 10 1.42 3.13 11.95
CA LEU A 10 1.16 3.25 10.53
C LEU A 10 2.19 2.35 9.86
N ASP A 11 1.76 1.17 9.41
CA ASP A 11 2.59 0.23 8.66
C ASP A 11 2.74 0.76 7.22
N ILE A 12 3.48 1.86 7.08
CA ILE A 12 3.58 2.59 5.81
C ILE A 12 4.25 1.69 4.78
N ILE A 13 3.57 1.46 3.66
CA ILE A 13 4.17 0.83 2.50
C ILE A 13 5.13 1.81 1.86
N ASP A 14 6.41 1.47 1.86
CA ASP A 14 7.45 2.21 1.17
C ASP A 14 7.29 2.01 -0.34
N ASN A 15 6.50 2.88 -0.97
CA ASN A 15 6.23 2.82 -2.40
C ASN A 15 7.49 3.20 -3.20
N LYS A 16 8.39 2.24 -3.40
CA LYS A 16 9.54 2.33 -4.28
C LYS A 16 9.23 1.68 -5.63
N PRO A 17 8.83 2.46 -6.64
CA PRO A 17 8.66 1.92 -7.98
C PRO A 17 10.01 1.53 -8.56
N ASP A 18 10.07 0.36 -9.18
CA ASP A 18 11.19 -0.07 -9.99
C ASP A 18 11.10 0.56 -11.37
N TYR A 19 11.96 1.54 -11.66
CA TYR A 19 11.95 2.26 -12.94
C TYR A 19 12.45 1.43 -14.13
N SER A 20 12.91 0.20 -13.91
CA SER A 20 13.22 -0.76 -14.98
C SER A 20 11.97 -1.52 -15.42
N LYS A 21 10.90 -1.49 -14.62
CA LYS A 21 9.62 -2.18 -14.89
C LYS A 21 8.57 -1.23 -15.44
N SER A 22 7.54 -1.83 -16.04
CA SER A 22 6.37 -1.06 -16.48
C SER A 22 5.57 -0.51 -15.30
N ILE A 23 4.86 0.60 -15.51
CA ILE A 23 3.98 1.22 -14.51
C ILE A 23 2.95 0.21 -13.98
N GLU A 24 2.43 -0.66 -14.85
CA GLU A 24 1.48 -1.71 -14.49
C GLU A 24 2.09 -2.75 -13.53
N GLU A 25 3.35 -3.16 -13.76
CA GLU A 25 4.05 -4.09 -12.86
C GLU A 25 4.33 -3.46 -11.49
N ASN A 26 4.68 -2.17 -11.47
CA ASN A 26 4.87 -1.43 -10.22
C ASN A 26 3.55 -1.26 -9.45
N ASN A 27 2.47 -0.94 -10.14
CA ASN A 27 1.14 -0.85 -9.52
C ASN A 27 0.71 -2.21 -8.95
N LYS A 28 1.00 -3.31 -9.66
CA LYS A 28 0.70 -4.66 -9.20
C LYS A 28 1.52 -5.05 -7.97
N ALA A 29 2.83 -4.77 -7.98
CA ALA A 29 3.70 -4.99 -6.82
C ALA A 29 3.29 -4.13 -5.61
N LEU A 30 2.80 -2.92 -5.84
CA LEU A 30 2.26 -2.07 -4.79
C LEU A 30 0.96 -2.63 -4.22
N ALA A 31 0.07 -3.13 -5.09
CA ALA A 31 -1.20 -3.70 -4.68
C ALA A 31 -1.01 -4.98 -3.84
N ASP A 32 -0.02 -5.80 -4.20
CA ASP A 32 0.36 -6.98 -3.45
C ASP A 32 0.83 -6.61 -2.02
N GLN A 33 1.66 -5.56 -1.89
CA GLN A 33 2.08 -5.04 -0.59
C GLN A 33 0.89 -4.53 0.24
N TYR A 34 -0.08 -3.85 -0.38
CA TYR A 34 -1.29 -3.41 0.30
C TYR A 34 -2.15 -4.59 0.77
N LEU A 35 -2.30 -5.62 -0.06
CA LEU A 35 -3.03 -6.82 0.30
C LEU A 35 -2.33 -7.59 1.44
N GLU A 36 -1.00 -7.69 1.43
CA GLU A 36 -0.23 -8.37 2.47
C GLU A 36 -0.28 -7.62 3.82
N LYS A 37 -0.15 -6.28 3.79
CA LYS A 37 -0.10 -5.44 5.00
C LYS A 37 -1.47 -5.14 5.59
N TYR A 38 -2.46 -4.88 4.75
CA TYR A 38 -3.76 -4.38 5.16
C TYR A 38 -4.91 -5.34 4.84
N GLY A 39 -4.67 -6.41 4.08
CA GLY A 39 -5.72 -7.31 3.61
C GLY A 39 -6.59 -6.72 2.49
N GLU A 40 -6.36 -5.47 2.11
CA GLU A 40 -7.15 -4.75 1.12
C GLU A 40 -6.28 -3.84 0.24
N VAL A 41 -6.69 -3.74 -1.03
CA VAL A 41 -6.08 -2.80 -1.99
C VAL A 41 -6.93 -1.53 -2.03
N PRO A 42 -6.33 -0.33 -1.87
CA PRO A 42 -7.08 0.91 -1.89
C PRO A 42 -7.66 1.24 -3.28
N GLU A 43 -8.78 1.97 -3.32
CA GLU A 43 -9.52 2.25 -4.56
C GLU A 43 -8.70 3.02 -5.61
N TRP A 44 -7.89 3.99 -5.17
CA TRP A 44 -7.01 4.76 -6.06
C TRP A 44 -5.97 3.89 -6.75
N LEU A 45 -5.63 2.72 -6.18
CA LEU A 45 -4.70 1.76 -6.77
C LEU A 45 -5.44 0.75 -7.65
N LYS A 46 -6.66 0.35 -7.27
CA LYS A 46 -7.55 -0.47 -8.11
C LYS A 46 -7.85 0.19 -9.46
N ASP A 47 -8.06 1.50 -9.49
CA ASP A 47 -8.28 2.25 -10.73
C ASP A 47 -7.07 2.21 -11.67
N LYS A 48 -5.86 2.09 -11.11
CA LYS A 48 -4.58 2.04 -11.84
C LYS A 48 -4.16 0.62 -12.28
N LEU A 49 -4.94 -0.40 -11.92
CA LEU A 49 -4.73 -1.81 -12.29
C LEU A 49 -5.69 -2.28 -13.40
N LYS A 50 -6.52 -1.38 -13.93
CA LYS A 50 -7.56 -1.65 -14.92
C LYS A 50 -7.06 -1.47 -16.35
#